data_AF-A0A4V0I6J1-F1
#
_entry.id   AF-A0A4V0I6J1-F1
#
_cell.length_a   1.000
_cell.length_b   1.000
_cell.length_c   1.000
_cell.angle_alpha   90.00
_cell.angle_beta   90.00
_cell.angle_gamma   90.00
#
_symmetry.space_group_name_H-M   'P 1'
#
loop_
_entity.id
_entity.type
_entity.pdbx_description
1 polymer ?
#
loop_
_entity_poly.entity_id
_entity_poly.type
_entity_poly.pdbx_seq_one_letter_code
_entity_poly.pdbx_strand_id
1 'polypeptide(L)'
;MDYLTLALVLFSLGIILLLAEVLLPTGGFLVVGSLLFFALGVGIILARGTVTEAVVAVAALAVGFPAAGYVAVAAYKRMSVGGELESSSAPLEIAGLAELEALKNRTGKTVSPMRPSGSVEFDGRRIDAMTEGVMLDAGVWVRCVAVKGTTVIVRQMDPPADVADIDAGAIADEKRSPAANIKLEASPNPPASATAPPVQRASLDDFDLDIGLDK
;
A
#
# COMPACT_ATOMS: atom_id res chain seq x y z
N MET A 1 48.76 9.85 -27.32
CA MET A 1 48.02 8.98 -26.39
C MET A 1 48.09 7.59 -26.95
N ASP A 2 48.63 6.64 -26.20
CA ASP A 2 48.66 5.24 -26.63
C ASP A 2 47.24 4.70 -26.75
N TYR A 3 47.01 3.77 -27.68
CA TYR A 3 45.69 3.20 -27.93
C TYR A 3 45.17 2.45 -26.68
N LEU A 4 46.08 1.84 -25.93
CA LEU A 4 45.77 1.15 -24.67
C LEU A 4 45.28 2.15 -23.60
N THR A 5 45.94 3.31 -23.49
CA THR A 5 45.50 4.38 -22.57
C THR A 5 44.10 4.88 -22.94
N LEU A 6 43.82 5.07 -24.24
CA LEU A 6 42.49 5.47 -24.70
C LEU A 6 41.43 4.41 -24.38
N ALA A 7 41.74 3.13 -24.61
CA ALA A 7 40.84 2.02 -24.30
C ALA A 7 40.56 1.92 -22.78
N LEU A 8 41.57 2.11 -21.94
CA LEU A 8 41.41 2.13 -20.48
C LEU A 8 40.54 3.29 -20.00
N VAL A 9 40.67 4.47 -20.61
CA VAL A 9 39.79 5.62 -20.31
C VAL A 9 38.33 5.29 -20.66
N LEU A 10 38.09 4.70 -21.84
CA LEU A 10 36.76 4.26 -22.27
C LEU A 10 36.16 3.22 -21.31
N PHE A 11 36.94 2.20 -20.93
CA PHE A 11 36.50 1.20 -19.97
C PHE A 11 36.20 1.80 -18.60
N SER A 12 37.03 2.73 -18.13
CA SER A 12 36.81 3.44 -16.88
C SER A 12 35.51 4.24 -16.92
N LEU A 13 35.24 4.94 -18.03
CA LEU A 13 33.97 5.64 -18.25
C LEU A 13 32.78 4.68 -18.24
N GLY A 14 32.88 3.54 -18.93
CA GLY A 14 31.84 2.52 -18.92
C GLY A 14 31.54 1.98 -17.52
N ILE A 15 32.57 1.73 -16.71
CA ILE A 15 32.42 1.31 -15.32
C ILE A 15 31.74 2.41 -14.48
N ILE A 16 32.15 3.67 -14.63
CA ILE A 16 31.52 4.80 -13.92
C ILE A 16 30.02 4.88 -14.27
N LEU A 17 29.65 4.69 -15.54
CA LEU A 17 28.25 4.67 -15.96
C LEU A 17 27.49 3.50 -15.33
N LEU A 18 28.09 2.31 -15.23
CA LEU A 18 27.47 1.17 -14.53
C LEU A 18 27.27 1.45 -13.04
N LEU A 19 28.25 2.07 -12.37
CA LEU A 19 28.11 2.47 -10.98
C LEU A 19 27.01 3.52 -10.80
N ALA A 20 26.94 4.49 -11.72
CA ALA A 20 25.91 5.52 -11.71
C ALA A 20 24.51 4.93 -11.90
N GLU A 21 24.33 3.89 -12.73
CA GLU A 21 23.05 3.16 -12.87
C GLU A 21 22.57 2.55 -11.54
N VAL A 22 23.49 2.02 -10.71
CA VAL A 22 23.12 1.43 -9.42
C VAL A 22 22.63 2.50 -8.43
N LEU A 23 23.15 3.72 -8.53
CA LEU A 23 22.73 4.86 -7.68
C LEU A 23 21.46 5.54 -8.22
N LEU A 24 21.33 5.61 -9.55
CA LEU A 24 20.25 6.24 -10.28
C LEU A 24 19.69 5.19 -11.23
N PRO A 25 18.72 4.35 -10.80
CA PRO A 25 18.16 3.30 -11.65
C PRO A 25 17.39 3.96 -12.80
N THR A 26 18.07 4.18 -13.92
CA THR A 26 17.52 4.84 -15.12
C THR A 26 16.74 3.88 -16.00
N GLY A 27 16.61 2.62 -15.59
CA GLY A 27 15.96 1.56 -16.37
C GLY A 27 16.89 0.99 -17.45
N GLY A 28 18.20 1.13 -17.30
CA GLY A 28 19.21 0.61 -18.21
C GLY A 28 19.75 1.59 -19.24
N PHE A 29 19.39 2.88 -19.19
CA PHE A 29 19.91 3.87 -20.13
C PHE A 29 21.43 4.04 -19.98
N LEU A 30 21.96 4.12 -18.76
CA LEU A 30 23.40 4.20 -18.54
C LEU A 30 24.11 2.88 -18.85
N VAL A 31 23.41 1.73 -18.75
CA VAL A 31 23.94 0.42 -19.18
C VAL A 31 24.22 0.44 -20.68
N VAL A 32 23.30 0.95 -21.50
CA VAL A 32 23.52 1.08 -22.96
C VAL A 32 24.74 1.98 -23.24
N GLY A 33 24.86 3.11 -22.54
CA GLY A 33 26.03 3.99 -22.64
C GLY A 33 27.34 3.30 -22.25
N SER A 34 27.33 2.51 -21.17
CA SER A 34 28.50 1.74 -20.74
C SER A 34 28.93 0.71 -21.80
N LEU A 35 27.95 0.02 -22.39
CA LEU A 35 28.18 -0.99 -23.42
C LEU A 35 28.78 -0.38 -24.67
N LEU A 36 28.36 0.84 -25.04
CA LEU A 36 28.96 1.59 -26.14
C LEU A 36 30.44 1.90 -25.86
N PHE A 37 30.78 2.38 -24.66
CA PHE A 37 32.18 2.65 -24.32
C PHE A 37 33.04 1.38 -24.30
N PHE A 38 32.51 0.27 -23.80
CA PHE A 38 33.20 -1.03 -23.86
C PHE A 38 33.38 -1.50 -25.30
N ALA A 39 32.37 -1.39 -26.15
CA ALA A 39 32.46 -1.75 -27.56
C ALA A 39 33.51 -0.91 -28.30
N LEU A 40 33.56 0.40 -28.04
CA LEU A 40 34.58 1.30 -28.60
C LEU A 40 35.99 0.95 -28.11
N GLY A 41 36.17 0.68 -26.81
CA GLY A 41 37.46 0.28 -26.24
C GLY A 41 37.97 -1.04 -26.83
N VAL A 42 37.11 -2.06 -26.92
CA VAL A 42 37.44 -3.34 -27.56
C VAL A 42 37.72 -3.13 -29.05
N GLY A 43 36.93 -2.32 -29.75
CA GLY A 43 37.13 -2.00 -31.16
C GLY A 43 38.49 -1.36 -31.44
N ILE A 44 38.96 -0.46 -30.57
CA ILE A 44 40.29 0.15 -30.67
C ILE A 44 41.38 -0.90 -30.48
N ILE A 45 41.24 -1.78 -29.48
CA ILE A 45 42.21 -2.86 -29.23
C ILE A 45 42.25 -3.83 -30.42
N LEU A 46 41.11 -4.19 -31.00
CA LEU A 46 41.05 -5.04 -32.19
C LEU A 46 41.69 -4.38 -33.42
N ALA A 47 41.58 -3.05 -33.56
CA ALA A 47 42.11 -2.32 -34.71
C ALA A 47 43.61 -2.03 -34.62
N ARG A 48 44.18 -1.92 -33.42
CA ARG A 48 45.54 -1.39 -33.20
C ARG A 48 46.42 -2.30 -32.34
N GLY A 49 45.82 -3.18 -31.55
CA GLY A 49 46.51 -4.06 -30.60
C GLY A 49 46.71 -5.47 -31.11
N THR A 50 47.05 -6.35 -30.19
CA THR A 50 47.28 -7.78 -30.44
C THR A 50 46.03 -8.61 -30.18
N VAL A 51 45.98 -9.80 -30.78
CA VAL A 51 44.90 -10.78 -30.52
C VAL A 51 44.82 -11.11 -29.03
N THR A 52 45.95 -11.22 -28.34
CA THR A 52 46.01 -11.52 -26.91
C THR A 52 45.33 -10.42 -26.08
N GLU A 53 45.60 -9.15 -26.36
CA GLU A 53 44.96 -8.02 -25.66
C GLU A 53 43.46 -7.98 -25.90
N ALA A 54 43.02 -8.25 -27.13
CA ALA A 54 41.59 -8.31 -27.44
C ALA A 54 40.88 -9.45 -26.71
N VAL A 55 41.50 -10.65 -26.68
CA VAL A 55 40.96 -11.80 -25.93
C VAL A 55 40.88 -11.48 -24.44
N VAL A 56 41.91 -10.86 -23.86
CA VAL A 56 41.91 -10.45 -22.45
C VAL A 56 40.80 -9.44 -22.17
N ALA A 57 40.62 -8.44 -23.03
CA ALA A 57 39.57 -7.43 -22.86
C ALA A 57 38.17 -8.05 -22.94
N VAL A 58 37.92 -8.91 -23.92
CA VAL A 58 36.62 -9.59 -24.08
C VAL A 58 36.36 -10.56 -22.92
N ALA A 59 37.37 -11.31 -22.48
CA ALA A 59 37.25 -12.20 -21.33
C ALA A 59 36.95 -11.42 -20.04
N ALA A 60 37.60 -10.28 -19.83
CA ALA A 60 37.34 -9.40 -18.70
C ALA A 60 35.89 -8.88 -18.71
N LEU A 61 35.36 -8.49 -19.87
CA LEU A 61 33.95 -8.09 -19.99
C LEU A 61 32.99 -9.27 -19.78
N ALA A 62 33.30 -10.45 -20.32
CA ALA A 62 32.47 -11.64 -20.19
C ALA A 62 32.31 -12.09 -18.73
N VAL A 63 33.32 -11.88 -17.89
CA VAL A 63 33.25 -12.15 -16.44
C VAL A 63 32.73 -10.94 -15.66
N GLY A 64 33.16 -9.73 -16.04
CA GLY A 64 32.84 -8.49 -15.35
C GLY A 64 31.36 -8.11 -15.44
N PHE A 65 30.72 -8.30 -16.59
CA PHE A 65 29.31 -7.94 -16.77
C PHE A 65 28.36 -8.78 -15.89
N PRO A 66 28.46 -10.12 -15.87
CA PRO A 66 27.67 -10.95 -14.97
C PRO A 66 27.95 -10.65 -13.50
N ALA A 67 29.22 -10.42 -13.13
CA ALA A 67 29.59 -10.05 -11.76
C ALA A 67 28.98 -8.71 -11.35
N ALA A 68 29.05 -7.69 -12.21
CA ALA A 68 28.42 -6.40 -11.99
C ALA A 68 26.89 -6.52 -11.86
N GLY A 69 26.25 -7.33 -12.73
CA GLY A 69 24.82 -7.63 -12.64
C GLY A 69 24.43 -8.30 -11.33
N TYR A 70 25.21 -9.29 -10.87
CA TYR A 70 25.00 -9.94 -9.58
C TYR A 70 25.09 -8.94 -8.41
N VAL A 71 26.13 -8.08 -8.41
CA VAL A 71 26.30 -7.04 -7.39
C VAL A 71 25.16 -6.04 -7.43
N ALA A 72 24.72 -5.61 -8.62
CA ALA A 72 23.60 -4.69 -8.78
C ALA A 72 22.30 -5.28 -8.23
N VAL A 73 22.00 -6.55 -8.54
CA VAL A 73 20.82 -7.25 -8.00
C VAL A 73 20.92 -7.41 -6.47
N ALA A 74 22.10 -7.77 -5.95
CA ALA A 74 22.31 -7.91 -4.51
C ALA A 74 22.17 -6.55 -3.78
N ALA A 75 22.67 -5.47 -4.37
CA ALA A 75 22.52 -4.11 -3.87
C ALA A 75 21.05 -3.69 -3.89
N TYR A 76 20.34 -3.94 -5.00
CA TYR A 76 18.92 -3.65 -5.12
C TYR A 76 18.09 -4.41 -4.09
N LYS A 77 18.38 -5.70 -3.87
CA LYS A 77 17.73 -6.47 -2.80
C LYS A 77 17.98 -5.86 -1.43
N ARG A 78 19.22 -5.46 -1.10
CA ARG A 78 19.50 -4.81 0.20
C ARG A 78 18.79 -3.47 0.37
N MET A 79 18.68 -2.67 -0.69
CA MET A 79 17.97 -1.38 -0.63
C MET A 79 16.44 -1.57 -0.57
N SER A 80 15.90 -2.52 -1.33
CA SER A 80 14.47 -2.82 -1.36
C SER A 80 13.98 -3.52 -0.08
N VAL A 81 14.83 -4.27 0.60
CA VAL A 81 14.51 -4.93 1.89
C VAL A 81 14.41 -3.90 3.05
N GLY A 82 14.72 -2.62 2.80
CA GLY A 82 14.51 -1.52 3.76
C GLY A 82 13.08 -0.93 3.78
N GLY A 83 12.20 -1.33 2.86
CA GLY A 83 10.80 -0.89 2.82
C GLY A 83 9.88 -2.10 2.74
N GLU A 84 9.52 -2.64 3.90
CA GLU A 84 8.41 -3.58 4.14
C GLU A 84 8.14 -4.64 3.04
N LEU A 85 8.62 -5.85 3.30
CA LEU A 85 7.79 -7.04 3.58
C LEU A 85 8.63 -8.31 3.41
N GLU A 86 8.35 -9.26 4.28
CA GLU A 86 8.87 -10.63 4.33
C GLU A 86 10.25 -10.84 5.00
N SER A 87 10.19 -11.50 6.17
CA SER A 87 11.24 -12.34 6.79
C SER A 87 12.21 -11.73 7.82
N SER A 88 11.77 -10.77 8.65
CA SER A 88 12.50 -10.46 9.90
C SER A 88 11.63 -10.07 11.10
N SER A 89 10.45 -10.69 11.25
CA SER A 89 9.51 -10.49 12.38
C SER A 89 9.11 -11.81 13.08
N ALA A 90 9.91 -12.87 12.91
CA ALA A 90 9.52 -14.22 13.32
C ALA A 90 9.21 -14.43 14.82
N PRO A 91 9.79 -13.74 15.83
CA PRO A 91 9.43 -14.04 17.22
C PRO A 91 8.13 -13.38 17.72
N LEU A 92 7.83 -12.15 17.30
CA LEU A 92 6.72 -11.36 17.85
C LEU A 92 5.42 -11.53 17.06
N GLU A 93 5.51 -11.68 15.74
CA GLU A 93 4.33 -11.84 14.87
C GLU A 93 3.74 -13.26 15.01
N ILE A 94 4.59 -14.27 15.25
CA ILE A 94 4.14 -15.63 15.59
C ILE A 94 3.40 -15.65 16.93
N ALA A 95 3.83 -14.85 17.91
CA ALA A 95 3.13 -14.75 19.19
C ALA A 95 1.75 -14.09 19.04
N GLY A 96 1.65 -13.02 18.24
CA GLY A 96 0.36 -12.37 17.92
C GLY A 96 -0.57 -13.29 17.14
N LEU A 97 -0.07 -14.00 16.12
CA LEU A 97 -0.86 -14.97 15.35
C LEU A 97 -1.35 -16.13 16.23
N ALA A 98 -0.51 -16.67 17.11
CA ALA A 98 -0.92 -17.71 18.06
C ALA A 98 -1.99 -17.22 19.04
N GLU A 99 -1.92 -15.96 19.49
CA GLU A 99 -2.95 -15.34 20.33
C GLU A 99 -4.27 -15.15 19.58
N LEU A 100 -4.23 -14.74 18.31
CA LEU A 100 -5.43 -14.66 17.47
C LEU A 100 -6.01 -16.05 17.18
N GLU A 101 -5.18 -17.05 16.93
CA GLU A 101 -5.64 -18.45 16.75
C GLU A 101 -6.33 -18.98 18.00
N ALA A 102 -5.90 -18.57 19.20
CA ALA A 102 -6.57 -18.91 20.46
C ALA A 102 -7.97 -18.27 20.60
N LEU A 103 -8.33 -17.29 19.77
CA LEU A 103 -9.68 -16.73 19.71
C LEU A 103 -10.65 -17.61 18.92
N LYS A 104 -10.18 -18.66 18.23
CA LYS A 104 -11.06 -19.57 17.49
C LYS A 104 -12.09 -20.20 18.43
N ASN A 105 -13.36 -20.14 18.03
CA ASN A 105 -14.54 -20.54 18.82
C ASN A 105 -14.85 -19.68 20.04
N ARG A 106 -14.08 -18.62 20.32
CA ARG A 106 -14.44 -17.67 21.37
C ARG A 106 -15.57 -16.75 20.91
N THR A 107 -16.31 -16.26 21.89
CA THR A 107 -17.44 -15.35 21.70
C THR A 107 -17.03 -13.94 22.06
N GLY A 108 -17.52 -12.97 21.29
CA GLY A 108 -17.28 -11.54 21.48
C GLY A 108 -18.50 -10.73 21.08
N LYS A 109 -18.40 -9.41 21.26
CA LYS A 109 -19.48 -8.46 20.95
C LYS A 109 -19.01 -7.43 19.94
N THR A 110 -19.77 -7.18 18.88
CA THR A 110 -19.42 -6.16 17.88
C THR A 110 -19.39 -4.78 18.55
N VAL A 111 -18.36 -4.00 18.25
CA VAL A 111 -18.20 -2.63 18.76
C VAL A 111 -18.64 -1.62 17.71
N SER A 112 -18.31 -1.88 16.45
CA SER A 112 -18.74 -1.08 15.31
C SER A 112 -19.72 -1.88 14.45
N PRO A 113 -20.61 -1.21 13.69
CA PRO A 113 -21.33 -1.88 12.62
C PRO A 113 -20.33 -2.49 11.63
N MET A 114 -20.59 -3.71 11.17
CA MET A 114 -19.70 -4.50 10.32
C MET A 114 -20.25 -4.62 8.91
N ARG A 115 -19.48 -4.11 7.91
CA ARG A 115 -19.87 -4.07 6.49
C ARG A 115 -18.68 -4.20 5.52
N PRO A 116 -18.15 -5.40 5.24
CA PRO A 116 -18.16 -6.61 6.07
C PRO A 116 -17.10 -6.55 7.19
N SER A 117 -16.21 -5.56 7.16
CA SER A 117 -15.20 -5.32 8.20
C SER A 117 -15.76 -4.46 9.33
N GLY A 118 -15.21 -4.65 10.53
CA GLY A 118 -15.46 -3.83 11.70
C GLY A 118 -14.59 -4.28 12.87
N SER A 119 -14.94 -3.84 14.07
CA SER A 119 -14.23 -4.20 15.30
C SER A 119 -15.13 -5.00 16.23
N VAL A 120 -14.56 -6.04 16.83
CA VAL A 120 -15.23 -6.91 17.80
C VAL A 120 -14.42 -6.93 19.08
N GLU A 121 -15.11 -6.88 20.21
CA GLU A 121 -14.50 -7.03 21.52
C GLU A 121 -14.50 -8.50 21.94
N PHE A 122 -13.30 -9.06 22.14
CA PHE A 122 -13.07 -10.37 22.74
C PHE A 122 -12.30 -10.16 24.04
N ASP A 123 -12.86 -10.61 25.17
CA ASP A 123 -12.26 -10.49 26.51
C ASP A 123 -11.76 -9.09 26.88
N GLY A 124 -12.54 -8.05 26.54
CA GLY A 124 -12.17 -6.66 26.80
C GLY A 124 -11.11 -6.08 25.86
N ARG A 125 -10.71 -6.81 24.81
CA ARG A 125 -9.80 -6.34 23.76
C ARG A 125 -10.55 -6.15 22.46
N ARG A 126 -10.34 -5.00 21.82
CA ARG A 126 -10.88 -4.71 20.48
C ARG A 126 -9.97 -5.28 19.42
N ILE A 127 -10.55 -6.07 18.53
CA ILE A 127 -9.84 -6.80 17.48
C ILE A 127 -10.56 -6.56 16.15
N ASP A 128 -9.78 -6.39 15.10
CA ASP A 128 -10.30 -6.25 13.74
C ASP A 128 -10.88 -7.57 13.26
N ALA A 129 -12.12 -7.50 12.78
CA ALA A 129 -12.89 -8.65 12.38
C ALA A 129 -13.63 -8.39 11.07
N MET A 130 -13.88 -9.47 10.36
CA MET A 130 -14.67 -9.48 9.14
C MET A 130 -15.79 -10.51 9.28
N THR A 131 -16.99 -10.14 8.87
CA THR A 131 -18.13 -11.06 8.89
C THR A 131 -18.03 -12.06 7.75
N GLU A 132 -18.69 -13.21 7.89
CA GLU A 132 -18.82 -14.23 6.84
C GLU A 132 -19.78 -13.81 5.70
N GLY A 133 -19.97 -12.50 5.48
CA GLY A 133 -20.82 -11.96 4.42
C GLY A 133 -22.19 -11.46 4.88
N VAL A 134 -22.46 -11.45 6.18
CA VAL A 134 -23.67 -10.85 6.77
C VAL A 134 -23.33 -9.51 7.40
N MET A 135 -24.23 -8.55 7.26
CA MET A 135 -24.13 -7.24 7.88
C MET A 135 -24.55 -7.32 9.34
N LEU A 136 -23.71 -6.82 10.25
CA LEU A 136 -23.98 -6.83 11.69
C LEU A 136 -23.99 -5.41 12.22
N ASP A 137 -24.95 -5.07 13.07
CA ASP A 137 -24.93 -3.80 13.80
C ASP A 137 -23.95 -3.88 14.99
N ALA A 138 -23.70 -2.74 15.64
CA ALA A 138 -22.94 -2.70 16.88
C ALA A 138 -23.73 -3.36 18.02
N GLY A 139 -23.03 -4.03 18.94
CA GLY A 139 -23.61 -4.69 20.10
C GLY A 139 -24.12 -6.12 19.85
N VAL A 140 -23.88 -6.70 18.69
CA VAL A 140 -24.30 -8.05 18.30
C VAL A 140 -23.29 -9.08 18.81
N TRP A 141 -23.78 -10.21 19.34
CA TRP A 141 -22.94 -11.33 19.74
C TRP A 141 -22.44 -12.12 18.54
N VAL A 142 -21.14 -12.43 18.54
CA VAL A 142 -20.48 -13.13 17.44
C VAL A 142 -19.50 -14.18 17.95
N ARG A 143 -19.29 -15.23 17.16
CA ARG A 143 -18.26 -16.25 17.38
C ARG A 143 -17.18 -16.12 16.32
N CYS A 144 -15.91 -16.23 16.73
CA CYS A 144 -14.80 -16.41 15.80
C CYS A 144 -14.86 -17.81 15.16
N VAL A 145 -15.00 -17.85 13.83
CA VAL A 145 -15.04 -19.09 13.04
C VAL A 145 -13.69 -19.44 12.42
N ALA A 146 -12.90 -18.42 12.06
CA ALA A 146 -11.58 -18.59 11.45
C ALA A 146 -10.71 -17.35 11.69
N VAL A 147 -9.41 -17.51 11.50
CA VAL A 147 -8.44 -16.41 11.54
C VAL A 147 -7.75 -16.37 10.19
N LYS A 148 -7.66 -15.19 9.57
CA LYS A 148 -6.94 -14.95 8.30
C LYS A 148 -5.91 -13.87 8.53
N GLY A 149 -4.65 -14.27 8.72
CA GLY A 149 -3.57 -13.33 9.05
C GLY A 149 -3.89 -12.59 10.35
N THR A 150 -3.96 -11.27 10.28
CA THR A 150 -4.25 -10.39 11.43
C THR A 150 -5.73 -10.09 11.65
N THR A 151 -6.63 -10.65 10.82
CA THR A 151 -8.07 -10.38 10.91
C THR A 151 -8.85 -11.65 11.24
N VAL A 152 -9.81 -11.52 12.15
CA VAL A 152 -10.66 -12.62 12.59
C VAL A 152 -11.95 -12.68 11.76
N ILE A 153 -12.35 -13.87 11.31
CA ILE A 153 -13.64 -14.09 10.66
C ILE A 153 -14.67 -14.44 11.72
N VAL A 154 -15.77 -13.70 11.74
CA VAL A 154 -16.82 -13.84 12.76
C VAL A 154 -18.19 -14.15 12.15
N ARG A 155 -18.97 -14.92 12.90
CA ARG A 155 -20.37 -15.27 12.57
C ARG A 155 -21.28 -14.85 13.73
N GLN A 156 -22.44 -14.31 13.40
CA GLN A 156 -23.46 -13.96 14.39
C GLN A 156 -23.89 -15.20 15.20
N MET A 157 -24.13 -14.99 16.49
CA MET A 157 -24.68 -16.00 17.39
C MET A 157 -25.64 -15.36 18.40
N ASP A 158 -26.49 -16.19 19.02
CA ASP A 158 -27.31 -15.76 20.14
C ASP A 158 -26.45 -15.49 21.39
N PRO A 159 -26.92 -14.62 22.32
CA PRO A 159 -26.24 -14.37 23.58
C PRO A 159 -25.95 -15.67 24.35
N PRO A 160 -24.75 -15.84 24.92
CA PRO A 160 -24.47 -16.99 25.80
C PRO A 160 -25.45 -17.07 26.97
N ALA A 161 -25.84 -18.28 27.36
CA ALA A 161 -26.87 -18.51 28.40
C ALA A 161 -26.54 -17.84 29.75
N ASP A 162 -25.26 -17.66 30.07
CA ASP A 162 -24.80 -17.08 31.34
C ASP A 162 -24.92 -15.54 31.44
N VAL A 163 -25.20 -14.83 30.34
CA VAL A 163 -25.41 -13.36 30.32
C VAL A 163 -26.88 -12.96 30.13
N ALA A 164 -27.77 -13.92 29.88
CA ALA A 164 -29.21 -13.65 29.71
C ALA A 164 -29.88 -13.19 31.02
N ASP A 165 -29.32 -13.55 32.17
CA ASP A 165 -29.92 -13.27 33.48
C ASP A 165 -29.67 -11.83 33.98
N ILE A 166 -28.75 -11.08 33.36
CA ILE A 166 -28.40 -9.71 33.79
C ILE A 166 -29.28 -8.65 33.10
N ASP A 167 -29.66 -8.85 31.83
CA ASP A 167 -30.40 -7.84 31.05
C ASP A 167 -31.93 -7.91 31.19
N ALA A 168 -32.50 -9.04 31.64
CA ALA A 168 -33.96 -9.17 31.77
C ALA A 168 -34.56 -8.30 32.90
N GLY A 169 -33.74 -7.88 33.88
CA GLY A 169 -34.21 -7.06 35.02
C GLY A 169 -34.34 -5.56 34.72
N ALA A 170 -33.67 -5.05 33.69
CA ALA A 170 -33.59 -3.60 33.45
C ALA A 170 -34.73 -3.04 32.58
N ILE A 171 -35.49 -3.91 31.89
CA ILE A 171 -36.49 -3.50 30.87
C ILE A 171 -37.91 -3.36 31.46
N ALA A 172 -38.14 -3.75 32.72
CA ALA A 172 -39.49 -3.81 33.31
C ALA A 172 -39.99 -2.49 33.93
N ASP A 173 -39.11 -1.51 34.19
CA ASP A 173 -39.46 -0.32 34.97
C ASP A 173 -39.97 0.87 34.14
N GLU A 174 -39.77 0.86 32.82
CA GLU A 174 -40.10 2.02 31.96
C GLU A 174 -41.53 2.00 31.37
N LYS A 175 -42.40 1.09 31.82
CA LYS A 175 -43.76 0.89 31.26
C LYS A 175 -44.92 1.31 32.15
N ARG A 176 -44.74 2.28 33.05
CA ARG A 176 -45.83 2.80 33.92
C ARG A 176 -46.08 4.31 33.71
N SER A 177 -46.77 4.63 32.59
CA SER A 177 -47.87 5.62 32.37
C SER A 177 -48.06 6.86 33.28
N PRO A 178 -48.88 7.89 32.91
CA PRO A 178 -49.23 8.49 31.60
C PRO A 178 -49.35 10.06 31.64
N ALA A 179 -49.70 10.69 30.51
CA ALA A 179 -50.78 11.70 30.35
C ALA A 179 -50.45 13.02 29.60
N ALA A 180 -51.41 13.38 28.73
CA ALA A 180 -51.86 14.72 28.33
C ALA A 180 -51.29 15.39 27.05
N ASN A 181 -51.98 15.13 25.92
CA ASN A 181 -52.58 16.08 24.95
C ASN A 181 -52.23 17.59 25.12
N ILE A 182 -52.01 18.40 24.06
CA ILE A 182 -53.00 19.05 23.15
C ILE A 182 -52.18 19.79 22.05
N LYS A 183 -52.35 19.50 20.75
CA LYS A 183 -53.12 20.21 19.68
C LYS A 183 -52.54 21.54 19.12
N LEU A 184 -52.20 21.48 17.82
CA LEU A 184 -52.48 22.38 16.68
C LEU A 184 -52.93 23.86 16.94
N GLU A 185 -52.20 24.81 16.34
CA GLU A 185 -52.58 26.12 15.73
C GLU A 185 -51.29 27.00 15.69
N ALA A 186 -50.99 27.93 14.78
CA ALA A 186 -51.44 28.38 13.46
C ALA A 186 -50.34 29.35 12.95
N SER A 187 -50.21 29.53 11.62
CA SER A 187 -49.39 30.58 10.97
C SER A 187 -49.85 31.99 11.38
N PRO A 188 -48.96 33.00 11.51
CA PRO A 188 -48.78 33.96 10.41
C PRO A 188 -47.34 34.47 10.20
N ASN A 189 -47.10 34.90 8.96
CA ASN A 189 -45.88 35.43 8.33
C ASN A 189 -45.40 36.81 8.92
N PRO A 190 -44.34 37.46 8.38
CA PRO A 190 -42.94 37.51 8.85
C PRO A 190 -42.51 38.93 9.32
N PRO A 191 -41.21 39.14 9.65
CA PRO A 191 -40.58 40.42 9.33
C PRO A 191 -39.38 40.28 8.38
N ALA A 192 -39.10 41.42 7.76
CA ALA A 192 -38.31 41.63 6.57
C ALA A 192 -36.78 41.49 6.73
N SER A 193 -36.14 41.44 5.56
CA SER A 193 -34.77 41.92 5.25
C SER A 193 -33.57 41.11 5.74
N ALA A 194 -32.90 40.44 4.79
CA ALA A 194 -31.46 40.60 4.53
C ALA A 194 -31.02 39.69 3.36
N THR A 195 -31.09 40.25 2.16
CA THR A 195 -30.11 40.19 1.05
C THR A 195 -29.19 38.96 0.95
N ALA A 196 -29.51 38.06 0.01
CA ALA A 196 -28.56 37.11 -0.58
C ALA A 196 -27.90 37.74 -1.83
N PRO A 197 -26.58 37.56 -2.06
CA PRO A 197 -25.89 38.10 -3.23
C PRO A 197 -26.24 37.34 -4.53
N PRO A 198 -26.22 38.01 -5.69
CA PRO A 198 -26.62 37.41 -6.97
C PRO A 198 -25.55 36.46 -7.52
N VAL A 199 -25.98 35.24 -7.85
CA VAL A 199 -25.20 34.24 -8.60
C VAL A 199 -25.07 34.71 -10.05
N GLN A 200 -23.88 35.19 -10.42
CA GLN A 200 -23.52 35.50 -11.81
C GLN A 200 -23.45 34.19 -12.61
N ARG A 201 -24.34 34.04 -13.60
CA ARG A 201 -24.24 33.00 -14.63
C ARG A 201 -23.23 33.49 -15.66
N ALA A 202 -22.03 32.92 -15.65
CA ALA A 202 -21.05 33.12 -16.71
C ALA A 202 -21.59 32.49 -18.00
N SER A 203 -21.70 33.31 -19.04
CA SER A 203 -22.01 32.97 -20.43
C SER A 203 -20.90 32.09 -21.02
N LEU A 204 -21.29 30.95 -21.58
CA LEU A 204 -20.41 29.97 -22.24
C LEU A 204 -20.25 30.30 -23.74
N ASP A 205 -19.72 31.49 -24.06
CA ASP A 205 -19.56 31.91 -25.47
C ASP A 205 -18.14 32.40 -25.82
N ASP A 206 -17.11 32.06 -25.04
CA ASP A 206 -15.74 32.59 -25.26
C ASP A 206 -14.64 31.50 -25.25
N PHE A 207 -14.91 30.37 -25.91
CA PHE A 207 -13.90 29.34 -26.21
C PHE A 207 -13.65 29.25 -27.72
N ASP A 208 -13.12 30.33 -28.29
CA ASP A 208 -12.38 30.26 -29.56
C ASP A 208 -10.96 29.72 -29.27
N LEU A 209 -10.80 28.40 -29.39
CA LEU A 209 -9.48 27.77 -29.46
C LEU A 209 -9.01 27.79 -30.91
N ASP A 210 -8.19 28.79 -31.21
CA ASP A 210 -7.38 28.91 -32.42
C ASP A 210 -6.32 27.77 -32.44
N ILE A 211 -6.65 26.68 -33.15
CA ILE A 211 -5.74 25.54 -33.33
C ILE A 211 -4.76 25.89 -34.45
N GLY A 212 -3.67 26.56 -34.08
CA GLY A 212 -2.54 26.85 -34.96
C GLY A 212 -1.90 25.57 -35.50
N LEU A 213 -2.29 25.20 -36.72
CA LEU A 213 -1.64 24.19 -37.56
C LEU A 213 -0.72 24.90 -38.56
N ASP A 214 0.54 25.14 -38.17
CA ASP A 214 1.62 25.42 -39.13
C ASP A 214 3.02 25.08 -38.58
N LYS A 215 3.53 23.91 -39.00
CA LYS A 215 4.88 23.57 -39.50
C LYS A 215 5.38 22.20 -39.08
#